data_AF-A0A7Y3F2E5-F1
#
_entry.id   AF-A0A7Y3F2E5-F1
#
_cell.length_a   1.000
_cell.length_b   1.000
_cell.length_c   1.000
_cell.angle_alpha   90.00
_cell.angle_beta   90.00
_cell.angle_gamma   90.00
#
_symmetry.space_group_name_H-M   'P 1'
#
loop_
_entity.id
_entity.type
_entity.pdbx_description
1 polymer ?
#
loop_
_entity_poly.entity_id
_entity_poly.type
_entity_poly.pdbx_seq_one_letter_code
_entity_poly.pdbx_strand_id
1 'polypeptide(L)' 'MFREIKFFYRILRLLPVAVLIVILHSCKKEPSPPLSPSEALKSFELADPELEIQLVAAEPLVQDPVAISFDEGGRLW' A
#
# COMPACT_ATOMS: atom_id res chain seq x y z
N MET A 1 -12.75 -51.84 7.21
CA MET A 1 -11.74 -51.09 7.99
C MET A 1 -10.69 -50.37 7.12
N PHE A 2 -10.00 -51.05 6.21
CA PHE A 2 -8.95 -50.45 5.34
C PHE A 2 -9.41 -49.37 4.33
N ARG A 3 -10.72 -49.25 4.08
CA ARG A 3 -11.28 -48.28 3.12
C ARG A 3 -11.25 -46.84 3.66
N GLU A 4 -11.45 -46.68 4.96
CA GLU A 4 -11.43 -45.39 5.67
C GLU A 4 -10.02 -44.77 5.70
N ILE A 5 -8.99 -45.60 5.87
CA ILE A 5 -7.58 -45.17 5.92
C ILE A 5 -7.10 -44.71 4.54
N LYS A 6 -7.45 -45.45 3.46
CA LYS A 6 -7.14 -45.05 2.08
C LYS A 6 -7.89 -43.77 1.67
N PHE A 7 -9.09 -43.56 2.19
CA PHE A 7 -9.87 -42.34 2.00
C PHE A 7 -9.21 -41.14 2.68
N PHE A 8 -8.76 -41.31 3.92
CA PHE A 8 -8.03 -40.29 4.69
C PHE A 8 -6.74 -39.83 3.99
N TYR A 9 -5.93 -40.78 3.52
CA TYR A 9 -4.71 -40.47 2.76
C TYR A 9 -4.97 -39.78 1.42
N ARG A 10 -6.12 -40.06 0.78
CA ARG A 10 -6.51 -39.43 -0.48
C ARG A 10 -6.91 -37.96 -0.30
N ILE A 11 -7.53 -37.63 0.83
CA ILE A 11 -7.86 -36.24 1.21
C ILE A 11 -6.60 -35.48 1.62
N LEU A 12 -5.74 -36.10 2.45
CA LEU A 12 -4.49 -35.48 2.92
C LEU A 12 -3.53 -35.16 1.77
N ARG A 13 -3.55 -35.97 0.68
CA ARG A 13 -2.75 -35.75 -0.53
C ARG A 13 -3.15 -34.53 -1.36
N LEU A 14 -4.38 -34.04 -1.23
CA LEU A 14 -4.90 -32.89 -1.99
C LEU A 14 -4.68 -31.55 -1.26
N LEU A 15 -4.40 -31.60 0.05
CA LEU A 15 -4.19 -30.44 0.91
C LEU A 15 -3.05 -29.50 0.46
N PRO A 16 -1.85 -29.98 0.06
CA PRO A 16 -0.79 -29.09 -0.43
C PRO A 16 -1.13 -28.43 -1.78
N VAL A 17 -1.92 -29.09 -2.63
CA VAL A 17 -2.40 -28.52 -3.90
C VAL A 17 -3.42 -27.42 -3.63
N ALA A 18 -4.33 -27.62 -2.66
CA ALA A 18 -5.27 -26.58 -2.25
C ALA A 18 -4.54 -25.35 -1.65
N VAL A 19 -3.52 -25.56 -0.82
CA VAL A 19 -2.69 -24.46 -0.27
C VAL A 19 -1.95 -23.72 -1.39
N LEU A 20 -1.36 -24.43 -2.35
CA LEU A 20 -0.68 -23.83 -3.50
C LEU A 20 -1.67 -23.00 -4.34
N ILE A 21 -2.88 -23.51 -4.57
CA ILE A 21 -3.94 -22.78 -5.27
C ILE A 21 -4.28 -21.48 -4.52
N VAL A 22 -4.47 -21.53 -3.20
CA VAL A 22 -4.78 -20.32 -2.39
C VAL A 22 -3.65 -19.28 -2.47
N ILE A 23 -2.39 -19.71 -2.43
CA ILE A 23 -1.22 -18.82 -2.57
C ILE A 23 -1.21 -18.15 -3.96
N LEU A 24 -1.55 -18.89 -5.01
CA LEU A 24 -1.57 -18.39 -6.39
C LEU A 24 -2.74 -17.45 -6.71
N HIS A 25 -3.82 -17.44 -5.91
CA HIS A 25 -4.98 -16.56 -6.14
C HIS A 25 -4.86 -15.17 -5.50
N SER A 26 -3.76 -14.89 -4.79
CA SER A 26 -3.57 -13.61 -4.09
C SER A 26 -2.89 -12.57 -4.99
N CYS A 27 -3.59 -12.07 -6.01
CA CYS A 27 -3.17 -10.82 -6.65
C CYS A 27 -4.35 -10.06 -7.27
N LYS A 28 -5.22 -9.56 -6.41
CA LYS A 28 -6.02 -8.36 -6.70
C LYS A 28 -5.83 -7.38 -5.55
N LYS A 29 -4.89 -6.45 -5.73
CA LYS A 29 -4.71 -5.33 -4.82
C LYS A 29 -5.54 -4.18 -5.36
N GLU A 30 -6.68 -3.91 -4.72
CA GLU A 30 -7.43 -2.69 -4.95
C GLU A 30 -6.51 -1.47 -4.71
N PRO A 31 -6.67 -0.37 -5.45
CA PRO A 31 -5.93 0.85 -5.19
C PRO A 31 -6.19 1.32 -3.76
N SER A 32 -5.16 1.89 -3.12
CA SER A 32 -5.32 2.48 -1.80
C SER A 32 -6.36 3.61 -1.86
N PRO A 33 -7.27 3.70 -0.88
CA PRO A 33 -8.17 4.84 -0.78
C PRO A 33 -7.40 6.17 -0.80
N PRO A 34 -7.94 7.23 -1.40
CA PRO A 34 -7.33 8.55 -1.32
C PRO A 34 -7.33 9.05 0.13
N LEU A 35 -6.28 9.78 0.50
CA LEU A 35 -6.15 10.43 1.80
C LEU A 35 -6.39 11.94 1.65
N SER A 36 -6.93 12.57 2.69
CA SER A 36 -6.87 14.03 2.77
C SER A 36 -5.41 14.50 2.93
N PRO A 37 -5.08 15.76 2.58
CA PRO A 37 -3.71 16.28 2.73
C PRO A 37 -3.13 16.12 4.14
N SER A 38 -3.94 16.32 5.18
CA SER A 38 -3.53 16.18 6.57
C SER A 38 -3.36 14.73 7.04
N GLU A 39 -4.08 13.79 6.44
CA GLU A 39 -3.89 12.36 6.68
C GLU A 39 -2.66 11.83 5.94
N ALA A 40 -2.42 12.28 4.71
CA ALA A 40 -1.26 11.91 3.92
C ALA A 40 0.06 12.25 4.65
N LEU A 41 0.12 13.41 5.35
CA LEU A 41 1.28 13.78 6.19
C LEU A 41 1.72 12.66 7.14
N LYS A 42 0.77 11.91 7.71
CA LYS A 42 1.04 10.84 8.68
C LYS A 42 1.60 9.56 8.03
N SER A 43 1.51 9.44 6.71
CA SER A 43 1.97 8.27 5.96
C SER A 43 3.40 8.40 5.43
N PHE A 44 4.01 9.59 5.50
CA PHE A 44 5.38 9.78 5.05
C PHE A 44 6.37 9.22 6.07
N GLU A 45 7.38 8.51 5.56
CA GLU A 45 8.56 8.12 6.31
C GLU A 45 9.73 8.97 5.81
N LEU A 46 10.36 9.72 6.70
CA LEU A 46 11.50 10.58 6.36
C LEU A 46 12.80 9.77 6.48
N ALA A 47 13.76 10.05 5.61
CA ALA A 47 15.03 9.34 5.57
C ALA A 47 15.91 9.61 6.81
N ASP A 48 15.71 10.76 7.46
CA ASP A 48 16.49 11.21 8.60
C ASP A 48 15.55 11.72 9.72
N PRO A 49 15.80 11.36 11.00
CA PRO A 49 15.00 11.79 12.13
C PRO A 49 15.04 13.31 12.42
N GLU A 50 16.04 14.04 11.93
CA GLU A 50 16.16 15.50 12.10
C GLU A 50 15.34 16.29 11.06
N LEU A 51 14.78 15.61 10.05
CA LEU A 51 13.92 16.26 9.06
C LEU A 51 12.50 16.41 9.57
N GLU A 52 11.87 17.52 9.19
CA GLU A 52 10.47 17.81 9.46
C GLU A 52 9.72 18.01 8.13
N ILE A 53 8.45 17.58 8.09
CA ILE A 53 7.54 17.79 6.96
C ILE A 53 6.33 18.60 7.40
N GLN A 54 5.92 19.56 6.57
CA GLN A 54 4.77 20.42 6.83
C GLN A 54 3.90 20.55 5.58
N LEU A 55 2.58 20.59 5.78
CA LEU A 55 1.63 20.88 4.71
C LEU A 55 1.51 22.40 4.53
N VAL A 56 2.01 22.91 3.42
CA VAL A 56 2.04 24.36 3.11
C VAL A 56 1.00 24.79 2.08
N ALA A 57 0.56 23.88 1.21
CA ALA A 57 -0.48 24.13 0.21
C ALA A 57 -1.21 22.82 -0.13
N ALA A 58 -2.51 22.94 -0.40
CA ALA A 58 -3.37 21.86 -0.92
C ALA A 58 -4.48 22.49 -1.78
N GLU A 59 -5.22 21.68 -2.53
CA GLU A 59 -6.42 22.17 -3.20
C GLU A 59 -7.37 22.88 -2.21
N PRO A 60 -7.96 24.02 -2.58
CA PRO A 60 -7.95 24.65 -3.91
C PRO A 60 -6.81 25.66 -4.15
N LEU A 61 -5.87 25.83 -3.23
CA LEU A 61 -4.79 26.82 -3.35
C LEU A 61 -3.86 26.53 -4.53
N VAL A 62 -3.64 25.25 -4.81
CA VAL A 62 -2.86 24.72 -5.95
C VAL A 62 -3.68 23.65 -6.65
N GLN A 63 -3.48 23.47 -7.95
CA GLN A 63 -4.13 22.44 -8.75
C GLN A 63 -3.09 21.75 -9.63
N ASP A 64 -2.97 20.43 -9.52
CA ASP A 64 -2.03 19.57 -10.28
C ASP A 64 -0.60 20.16 -10.42
N PRO A 65 0.09 20.49 -9.29
CA PRO A 65 1.41 21.12 -9.35
C PRO A 65 2.44 20.19 -9.99
N VAL A 66 3.19 20.71 -10.97
CA VAL A 66 4.24 19.96 -11.70
C VAL A 66 5.66 20.39 -11.29
N ALA A 67 5.84 21.66 -10.94
CA ALA A 67 7.12 22.24 -10.54
C ALA A 67 6.91 23.31 -9.46
N ILE A 68 7.91 23.49 -8.61
CA ILE A 68 7.98 24.56 -7.61
C ILE A 68 9.39 25.16 -7.59
N SER A 69 9.49 26.46 -7.31
CA SER A 69 10.76 27.16 -7.12
C SER A 69 10.63 28.29 -6.10
N PHE A 70 11.75 28.72 -5.54
CA PHE A 70 11.80 29.92 -4.70
C PHE A 70 12.40 31.08 -5.48
N ASP A 71 11.75 32.24 -5.46
CA ASP A 71 12.29 33.45 -6.07
C ASP A 71 13.26 34.19 -5.15
N GLU A 72 13.82 35.31 -5.62
CA GLU A 72 14.77 36.14 -4.86
C GLU A 72 14.18 36.72 -3.55
N GLY A 73 12.85 36.77 -3.45
CA GLY A 73 12.13 37.18 -2.25
C GLY A 73 11.80 36.03 -1.30
N GLY A 74 12.22 34.80 -1.61
CA GLY A 74 11.93 33.61 -0.81
C GLY A 74 10.48 33.14 -0.91
N ARG A 75 9.72 33.58 -1.92
CA ARG A 75 8.34 33.11 -2.14
C ARG A 75 8.35 31.84 -2.95
N LEU A 76 7.44 30.92 -2.61
CA LEU A 76 7.21 29.69 -3.36
C LEU A 76 6.32 29.99 -4.56
N TRP A 77 6.80 29.70 -5.78
CA TRP A 77 6.10 29.78 -7.06
C TRP A 77 6.03 28.44 -7.75
#